data_AF-A0A530HBZ3-F1
#
_entry.id   AF-A0A530HBZ3-F1
#
_cell.length_a   1.000
_cell.length_b   1.000
_cell.length_c   1.000
_cell.angle_alpha   90.00
_cell.angle_beta   90.00
_cell.angle_gamma   90.00
#
_symmetry.space_group_name_H-M   'P 1'
#
loop_
_entity.id
_entity.type
_entity.pdbx_description
1 polymer ?
#
loop_
_entity_poly.entity_id
_entity_poly.type
_entity_poly.pdbx_seq_one_letter_code
_entity_poly.pdbx_strand_id
1 'polypeptide(L)' 'MTITMYGITTCDTIRKARVWLESHGVPYRFH' A
#
# COMPACT_ATOMS: atom_id res chain seq x y z
N MET A 1 -10.26 11.07 4.10
CA MET A 1 -8.81 11.21 3.87
C MET A 1 -8.30 9.91 3.27
N THR A 2 -7.87 9.89 2.02
CA THR A 2 -7.29 8.69 1.37
C THR A 2 -5.79 8.65 1.60
N ILE A 3 -5.26 7.52 2.06
CA ILE A 3 -3.82 7.35 2.26
C ILE A 3 -3.16 7.22 0.89
N THR A 4 -2.14 8.03 0.63
CA THR A 4 -1.35 7.94 -0.60
C THR A 4 -0.01 7.28 -0.28
N MET A 5 0.25 6.13 -0.90
CA MET A 5 1.45 5.35 -0.71
C MET A 5 2.32 5.45 -1.95
N TYR A 6 3.57 5.89 -1.78
CA TYR A 6 4.55 5.98 -2.86
C TYR A 6 5.49 4.80 -2.80
N GLY A 7 5.79 4.20 -3.94
CA GLY A 7 6.79 3.14 -3.99
C GLY A 7 7.03 2.55 -5.36
N ILE A 8 7.92 1.58 -5.39
CA ILE A 8 8.21 0.78 -6.57
C ILE A 8 7.63 -0.63 -6.38
N THR A 9 7.10 -1.21 -7.45
CA THR A 9 6.44 -2.52 -7.43
C THR A 9 7.38 -3.67 -7.06
N THR A 10 8.68 -3.50 -7.29
CA THR A 10 9.74 -4.47 -6.98
C THR A 10 10.19 -4.46 -5.51
N CYS A 11 9.79 -3.46 -4.72
CA CYS A 11 10.17 -3.39 -3.31
C CYS A 11 9.28 -4.32 -2.47
N ASP A 12 9.89 -5.29 -1.80
CA ASP A 12 9.18 -6.23 -0.92
C ASP A 12 8.44 -5.54 0.23
N THR A 13 8.98 -4.42 0.74
CA THR A 13 8.34 -3.62 1.80
C THR A 13 7.02 -3.03 1.31
N ILE A 14 6.98 -2.49 0.09
CA ILE A 14 5.75 -1.95 -0.52
C ILE A 14 4.73 -3.06 -0.74
N ARG A 15 5.17 -4.24 -1.19
CA ARG A 15 4.28 -5.40 -1.33
C ARG A 15 3.64 -5.78 0.00
N LYS A 16 4.41 -5.84 1.08
CA LYS A 16 3.90 -6.14 2.43
C LYS A 16 2.94 -5.06 2.93
N ALA A 17 3.25 -3.78 2.71
CA ALA A 17 2.39 -2.68 3.10
C ALA A 17 1.04 -2.71 2.37
N ARG A 18 1.02 -3.00 1.06
CA ARG A 18 -0.22 -3.19 0.28
C ARG A 18 -1.09 -4.30 0.85
N VAL A 19 -0.50 -5.47 1.09
CA VAL A 19 -1.21 -6.63 1.65
C VAL A 19 -1.81 -6.31 3.03
N TRP A 20 -1.06 -5.58 3.87
CA TRP A 20 -1.56 -5.14 5.17
C TRP A 20 -2.75 -4.18 5.03
N LEU A 21 -2.63 -3.16 4.18
CA LEU A 21 -3.71 -2.19 3.95
C LEU A 21 -4.97 -2.86 3.40
N GLU A 22 -4.82 -3.80 2.46
CA GLU A 22 -5.93 -4.60 1.92
C GLU A 22 -6.57 -5.48 3.00
N SER A 23 -5.77 -6.18 3.80
CA SER A 23 -6.26 -7.05 4.89
C SER A 23 -7.02 -6.28 5.97
N HIS A 24 -6.65 -5.01 6.20
CA HIS A 24 -7.29 -4.15 7.18
C HIS A 24 -8.43 -3.31 6.57
N GLY A 25 -8.73 -3.46 5.28
CA GLY A 25 -9.77 -2.70 4.59
C GLY A 25 -9.49 -1.19 4.55
N VAL A 26 -8.21 -0.79 4.63
CA VAL A 26 -7.81 0.61 4.65
C VAL A 26 -7.74 1.12 3.22
N PRO A 27 -8.55 2.12 2.83
CA PRO A 27 -8.51 2.67 1.48
C PRO A 27 -7.20 3.42 1.24
N TYR A 28 -6.46 3.03 0.20
CA TYR A 28 -5.21 3.68 -0.20
C TYR A 28 -5.12 3.87 -1.71
N ARG A 29 -4.33 4.86 -2.14
CA ARG A 29 -3.87 5.03 -3.52
C ARG A 29 -2.37 4.76 -3.58
N PHE A 30 -1.93 4.04 -4.60
CA PHE A 30 -0.51 3.74 -4.82
C PHE A 30 0.03 4.54 -6.00
N HIS A 31 1.20 5.16 -5.82
CA HIS A 31 1.94 5.91 -6.84
C HIS A 31 3.37 5.37 -6.98
#